data_AF-A0A538PED5-F1
#
_entry.id   AF-A0A538PED5-F1
#
_cell.length_a   1.000
_cell.length_b   1.000
_cell.length_c   1.000
_cell.angle_alpha   90.00
_cell.angle_beta   90.00
_cell.angle_gamma   90.00
#
_symmetry.space_group_name_H-M   'P 1'
#
loop_
_entity.id
_entity.type
_entity.pdbx_description
1 polymer ?
#
loop_
_entity_poly.entity_id
_entity_poly.type
_entity_poly.pdbx_seq_one_letter_code
_entity_poly.pdbx_strand_id
1 'polypeptide(L)'
;MRPNCRGALEARKSFSQDQGFNLNSAMRNVAWQKAIDGSADPARAKRGFDQLKATAAAAALKKLAPDQARVLAELFSGSQALGDLLLKHPEWLADALDVELIRHPRREQGLRREVNAWLGPLLPARDYSSALAKLRQFKQREMLRIAARDLG
;
A
#
# COMPACT_ATOMS: atom_id res chain seq x y z
N MET A 1 65.05 -30.73 9.58
CA MET A 1 63.82 -31.03 8.81
C MET A 1 62.63 -30.36 9.48
N ARG A 2 61.72 -29.76 8.69
CA ARG A 2 60.32 -29.42 9.05
C ARG A 2 59.39 -30.57 8.60
N PRO A 3 58.06 -30.61 8.85
CA PRO A 3 57.13 -29.65 9.49
C PRO A 3 56.56 -30.22 10.83
N ASN A 4 55.33 -30.06 11.35
CA ASN A 4 54.05 -29.50 10.85
C ASN A 4 53.03 -29.19 11.97
N CYS A 5 51.85 -28.67 11.56
CA CYS A 5 50.51 -28.78 12.18
C CYS A 5 50.00 -27.76 13.24
N ARG A 6 48.91 -27.08 12.81
CA ARG A 6 47.76 -26.53 13.57
C ARG A 6 47.92 -25.23 14.36
N GLY A 7 46.98 -24.30 14.13
CA GLY A 7 46.82 -23.04 14.89
C GLY A 7 46.42 -21.84 14.03
N ALA A 8 45.28 -21.93 13.33
CA ALA A 8 44.66 -20.77 12.68
C ALA A 8 43.50 -20.22 13.54
N LEU A 9 43.13 -18.94 13.33
CA LEU A 9 42.20 -18.12 14.14
C LEU A 9 42.78 -17.82 15.54
N GLU A 10 42.70 -16.60 16.11
CA GLU A 10 41.95 -15.36 15.83
C GLU A 10 42.93 -14.15 15.96
N ALA A 11 42.65 -12.89 15.65
CA ALA A 11 41.40 -12.19 15.41
C ALA A 11 41.61 -11.02 14.42
N ARG A 12 40.86 -10.99 13.32
CA ARG A 12 40.65 -9.76 12.55
C ARG A 12 39.39 -9.10 13.11
N LYS A 13 39.53 -8.01 13.86
CA LYS A 13 38.39 -7.16 14.22
C LYS A 13 37.79 -6.61 12.93
N SER A 14 36.58 -7.05 12.62
CA SER A 14 35.80 -6.59 11.48
C SER A 14 35.61 -5.07 11.56
N PHE A 15 36.20 -4.35 10.60
CA PHE A 15 35.99 -2.91 10.48
C PHE A 15 34.58 -2.67 9.92
N SER A 16 33.77 -1.88 10.63
CA SER A 16 32.32 -1.82 10.41
C SER A 16 31.91 -1.39 9.00
N GLN A 17 31.13 -2.23 8.33
CA GLN A 17 30.23 -1.82 7.24
C GLN A 17 28.78 -2.02 7.69
N ASP A 18 28.08 -0.91 7.96
CA ASP A 18 26.66 -0.72 7.61
C ASP A 18 26.12 0.64 8.10
N GLN A 19 26.56 1.73 7.45
CA GLN A 19 25.91 3.05 7.57
C GLN A 19 24.97 3.37 6.38
N GLY A 20 24.38 2.33 5.76
CA GLY A 20 23.54 2.48 4.56
C GLY A 20 22.05 2.78 4.79
N PHE A 21 21.52 2.59 6.00
CA PHE A 21 20.09 2.26 6.16
C PHE A 21 19.11 3.34 6.64
N ASN A 22 19.54 4.55 7.05
CA ASN A 22 18.65 5.55 7.68
C ASN A 22 18.28 6.80 6.85
N LEU A 23 19.01 7.15 5.77
CA LEU A 23 18.66 8.34 4.98
C LEU A 23 17.33 8.15 4.23
N ASN A 24 17.12 6.98 3.63
CA ASN A 24 15.91 6.66 2.87
C ASN A 24 14.64 6.57 3.75
N SER A 25 14.74 6.32 5.06
CA SER A 25 13.57 6.32 5.97
C SER A 25 13.22 7.76 6.39
N ALA A 26 14.24 8.56 6.75
CA ALA A 26 14.08 9.97 7.09
C ALA A 26 13.50 10.78 5.93
N MET A 27 14.04 10.64 4.71
CA MET A 27 13.54 11.35 3.53
C MET A 27 12.09 10.98 3.17
N ARG A 28 11.68 9.71 3.36
CA ARG A 28 10.28 9.30 3.20
C ARG A 28 9.36 9.95 4.25
N ASN A 29 9.79 10.01 5.51
CA ASN A 29 9.02 10.65 6.57
C ASN A 29 8.80 12.16 6.27
N VAL A 30 9.85 12.86 5.83
CA VAL A 30 9.75 14.25 5.37
C VAL A 30 8.82 14.40 4.16
N ALA A 31 8.87 13.47 3.19
CA ALA A 31 7.98 13.49 2.04
C ALA A 31 6.50 13.29 2.41
N TRP A 32 6.20 12.40 3.35
CA TRP A 32 4.83 12.18 3.85
C TRP A 32 4.33 13.38 4.65
N GLN A 33 5.18 13.97 5.51
CA GLN A 33 4.81 15.16 6.29
C GLN A 33 4.47 16.32 5.34
N LYS A 34 5.30 16.58 4.33
CA LYS A 34 5.03 17.57 3.28
C LYS A 34 3.75 17.29 2.49
N ALA A 35 3.43 16.02 2.24
CA ALA A 35 2.18 15.63 1.57
C ALA A 35 0.95 15.90 2.45
N ILE A 36 1.02 15.56 3.74
CA ILE A 36 -0.04 15.83 4.73
C ILE A 36 -0.28 17.34 4.87
N ASP A 37 0.79 18.11 5.08
CA ASP A 37 0.73 19.56 5.32
C ASP A 37 0.25 20.36 4.10
N GLY A 38 0.48 19.85 2.89
CA GLY A 38 0.03 20.46 1.63
C GLY A 38 -1.39 20.09 1.20
N SER A 39 -2.04 19.14 1.88
CA SER A 39 -3.37 18.63 1.49
C SER A 39 -4.52 19.53 1.95
N ALA A 40 -5.72 19.35 1.36
CA ALA A 40 -6.89 20.21 1.63
C ALA A 40 -7.40 20.23 3.09
N ASP A 41 -7.12 19.18 3.88
CA ASP A 41 -7.42 19.04 5.31
C ASP A 41 -6.28 18.25 5.97
N PRO A 42 -5.17 18.93 6.37
CA PRO A 42 -4.00 18.27 6.94
C PRO A 42 -4.31 17.51 8.24
N ALA A 43 -5.30 17.98 9.02
CA ALA A 43 -5.69 17.34 10.27
C ALA A 43 -6.44 16.01 10.03
N ARG A 44 -7.26 15.92 8.98
CA ARG A 44 -7.88 14.66 8.54
C ARG A 44 -6.88 13.74 7.85
N ALA A 45 -6.02 14.27 6.98
CA ALA A 45 -4.94 13.50 6.36
C ALA A 45 -4.04 12.85 7.42
N LYS A 46 -3.51 13.63 8.37
CA LYS A 46 -2.67 13.11 9.47
C LYS A 46 -3.35 11.99 10.26
N ARG A 47 -4.63 12.17 10.62
CA ARG A 47 -5.40 11.14 11.35
C ARG A 47 -5.51 9.84 10.55
N GLY A 48 -5.82 9.91 9.25
CA GLY A 48 -5.87 8.73 8.37
C GLY A 48 -4.53 7.99 8.27
N PHE A 49 -3.43 8.72 8.10
CA PHE A 49 -2.07 8.15 8.14
C PHE A 49 -1.74 7.49 9.48
N ASP A 50 -2.06 8.14 10.60
CA ASP A 50 -1.78 7.60 11.94
C ASP A 50 -2.64 6.37 12.25
N GLN A 51 -3.89 6.34 11.78
CA GLN A 51 -4.74 5.15 11.86
C GLN A 51 -4.20 4.01 10.98
N LEU A 52 -3.79 4.26 9.73
CA LEU A 52 -3.18 3.21 8.89
C LEU A 52 -1.91 2.61 9.49
N LYS A 53 -1.07 3.40 10.18
CA LYS A 53 0.11 2.91 10.91
C LYS A 53 -0.24 1.89 12.01
N ALA A 54 -1.47 1.92 12.54
CA ALA A 54 -1.97 0.96 13.53
C ALA A 54 -2.62 -0.30 12.91
N THR A 55 -2.65 -0.43 11.58
CA THR A 55 -3.22 -1.58 10.86
C THR A 55 -2.15 -2.47 10.23
N ALA A 56 -2.57 -3.60 9.64
CA ALA A 56 -1.73 -4.45 8.80
C ALA A 56 -1.05 -3.70 7.62
N ALA A 57 -1.60 -2.57 7.18
CA ALA A 57 -1.00 -1.74 6.12
C ALA A 57 0.30 -1.05 6.52
N ALA A 58 0.69 -1.02 7.80
CA ALA A 58 1.88 -0.30 8.27
C ALA A 58 3.18 -0.68 7.53
N ALA A 59 3.31 -1.94 7.08
CA ALA A 59 4.46 -2.40 6.28
C ALA A 59 4.39 -1.93 4.82
N ALA A 60 3.20 -1.82 4.23
CA ALA A 60 2.99 -1.27 2.89
C ALA A 60 3.17 0.25 2.89
N LEU A 61 2.66 0.94 3.92
CA LEU A 61 2.82 2.38 4.13
C LEU A 61 4.29 2.79 4.11
N LYS A 62 5.16 2.07 4.84
CA LYS A 62 6.63 2.25 4.84
C LYS A 62 7.29 2.12 3.45
N LYS A 63 6.65 1.44 2.50
CA LYS A 63 7.17 1.24 1.14
C LYS A 63 6.68 2.28 0.14
N LEU A 64 5.70 3.12 0.48
CA LEU A 64 5.15 4.11 -0.45
C LEU A 64 6.20 5.11 -0.93
N ALA A 65 6.17 5.37 -2.24
CA ALA A 65 6.90 6.46 -2.88
C ALA A 65 6.30 7.84 -2.49
N PRO A 66 7.06 8.94 -2.64
CA PRO A 66 6.57 10.29 -2.34
C PRO A 66 5.26 10.65 -3.04
N ASP A 67 5.08 10.26 -4.30
CA ASP A 67 3.87 10.58 -5.06
C ASP A 67 2.65 9.77 -4.60
N GLN A 68 2.84 8.49 -4.26
CA GLN A 68 1.79 7.67 -3.62
C GLN A 68 1.38 8.24 -2.25
N ALA A 69 2.32 8.84 -1.51
CA ALA A 69 2.01 9.51 -0.25
C ALA A 69 1.21 10.82 -0.45
N ARG A 70 1.40 11.54 -1.57
CA ARG A 70 0.55 12.69 -1.95
C ARG A 70 -0.87 12.22 -2.27
N VAL A 71 -1.02 11.23 -3.14
CA VAL A 71 -2.33 10.65 -3.46
C VAL A 71 -3.06 10.16 -2.21
N LEU A 72 -2.34 9.51 -1.28
CA LEU A 72 -2.92 9.07 -0.01
C LEU A 72 -3.31 10.23 0.91
N ALA A 73 -2.53 11.32 0.92
CA ALA A 73 -2.89 12.54 1.65
C ALA A 73 -4.15 13.16 1.06
N GLU A 74 -4.25 13.31 -0.26
CA GLU A 74 -5.45 13.85 -0.91
C GLU A 74 -6.67 12.94 -0.78
N LEU A 75 -6.48 11.62 -0.73
CA LEU A 75 -7.59 10.69 -0.49
C LEU A 75 -8.20 10.93 0.89
N PHE A 76 -7.37 11.00 1.94
CA PHE A 76 -7.85 11.28 3.29
C PHE A 76 -8.34 12.72 3.46
N SER A 77 -7.64 13.71 2.87
CA SER A 77 -7.99 15.12 2.93
C SER A 77 -9.28 15.43 2.17
N GLY A 78 -9.58 14.69 1.09
CA GLY A 78 -10.68 14.94 0.17
C GLY A 78 -11.93 14.11 0.44
N SER A 79 -11.81 12.87 0.92
CA SER A 79 -12.98 11.99 1.12
C SER A 79 -12.90 11.15 2.39
N GLN A 80 -13.66 11.56 3.41
CA GLN A 80 -13.83 10.76 4.63
C GLN A 80 -14.37 9.35 4.31
N ALA A 81 -15.35 9.22 3.41
CA ALA A 81 -15.96 7.93 3.10
C ALA A 81 -14.97 6.93 2.46
N LEU A 82 -14.03 7.41 1.64
CA LEU A 82 -12.97 6.57 1.06
C LEU A 82 -11.82 6.31 2.04
N GLY A 83 -11.49 7.29 2.89
CA GLY A 83 -10.57 7.10 4.01
C GLY A 83 -11.07 6.00 4.97
N ASP A 84 -12.31 6.09 5.43
CA ASP A 84 -12.96 5.10 6.29
C ASP A 84 -13.07 3.72 5.62
N LEU A 85 -13.23 3.67 4.29
CA LEU A 85 -13.25 2.42 3.51
C LEU A 85 -11.86 1.77 3.47
N LEU A 86 -10.81 2.55 3.21
CA LEU A 86 -9.42 2.07 3.21
C LEU A 86 -8.96 1.66 4.62
N LEU A 87 -9.43 2.33 5.67
CA LEU A 87 -9.17 1.94 7.07
C LEU A 87 -9.87 0.64 7.47
N LYS A 88 -11.03 0.33 6.87
CA LYS A 88 -11.73 -0.97 7.02
C LYS A 88 -11.08 -2.09 6.21
N HIS A 89 -10.44 -1.75 5.10
CA HIS A 89 -9.75 -2.66 4.18
C HIS A 89 -8.29 -2.25 3.94
N PRO A 90 -7.45 -2.25 4.99
CA PRO A 90 -6.05 -1.80 4.90
C PRO A 90 -5.24 -2.64 3.91
N GLU A 91 -5.64 -3.88 3.63
CA GLU A 91 -5.03 -4.74 2.63
C GLU A 91 -5.13 -4.22 1.19
N TRP A 92 -6.07 -3.31 0.87
CA TRP A 92 -6.19 -2.71 -0.47
C TRP A 92 -5.20 -1.57 -0.72
N LEU A 93 -4.42 -1.11 0.28
CA LEU A 93 -3.52 0.03 0.13
C LEU A 93 -2.53 -0.13 -1.02
N ALA A 94 -1.99 -1.34 -1.22
CA ALA A 94 -1.03 -1.63 -2.28
C ALA A 94 -1.68 -1.54 -3.68
N ASP A 95 -2.80 -2.24 -3.87
CA ASP A 95 -3.54 -2.27 -5.15
C ASP A 95 -4.15 -0.90 -5.52
N ALA A 96 -4.60 -0.14 -4.51
CA ALA A 96 -5.24 1.16 -4.72
C ALA A 96 -4.25 2.25 -5.13
N LEU A 97 -2.99 2.16 -4.67
CA LEU A 97 -1.92 3.11 -4.96
C LEU A 97 -0.90 2.57 -5.99
N ASP A 98 -1.18 1.44 -6.65
CA ASP A 98 -0.32 0.91 -7.71
C ASP A 98 -0.25 1.93 -8.85
N VAL A 99 0.98 2.40 -9.12
CA VAL A 99 1.25 3.48 -10.08
C VAL A 99 0.86 3.09 -11.51
N GLU A 100 1.00 1.82 -11.89
CA GLU A 100 0.64 1.34 -13.23
C GLU A 100 -0.88 1.20 -13.37
N LEU A 101 -1.57 0.78 -12.31
CA LEU A 101 -3.04 0.71 -12.27
C LEU A 101 -3.71 2.08 -12.10
N ILE A 102 -2.99 3.08 -11.60
CA ILE A 102 -3.38 4.50 -11.63
C ILE A 102 -3.22 5.05 -13.05
N ARG A 103 -2.02 4.95 -13.64
CA ARG A 103 -1.70 5.49 -14.97
C ARG A 103 -2.59 4.95 -16.09
N HIS A 104 -3.02 3.70 -15.99
CA HIS A 104 -3.76 3.04 -17.06
C HIS A 104 -5.16 2.59 -16.62
N PRO A 105 -6.24 3.10 -17.24
CA PRO A 105 -7.59 2.69 -16.89
C PRO A 105 -7.81 1.20 -17.22
N ARG A 106 -8.40 0.45 -16.28
CA ARG A 106 -8.75 -0.95 -16.50
C ARG A 106 -9.80 -1.07 -17.62
N ARG A 107 -9.52 -1.89 -18.62
CA ARG A 107 -10.46 -2.19 -19.72
C ARG A 107 -11.66 -2.98 -19.20
N GLU A 108 -12.85 -2.65 -19.70
CA GLU A 108 -14.12 -3.30 -19.33
C GLU A 108 -14.06 -4.84 -19.42
N GLN A 109 -13.46 -5.37 -20.48
CA GLN A 109 -13.27 -6.83 -20.66
C GLN A 109 -12.49 -7.47 -19.50
N GLY A 110 -11.50 -6.77 -18.95
CA GLY A 110 -10.72 -7.24 -17.79
C GLY A 110 -11.53 -7.24 -16.50
N LEU A 111 -12.36 -6.22 -16.29
CA LEU A 111 -13.30 -6.13 -15.17
C LEU A 111 -14.34 -7.26 -15.25
N ARG A 112 -14.97 -7.45 -16.42
CA ARG A 112 -15.93 -8.53 -16.68
C ARG A 112 -15.32 -9.91 -16.44
N ARG A 113 -14.09 -10.16 -16.90
CA ARG A 113 -13.39 -11.43 -16.68
C ARG A 113 -13.16 -11.72 -15.21
N GLU A 114 -12.72 -10.73 -14.43
CA GLU A 114 -12.51 -10.88 -12.99
C GLU A 114 -13.83 -11.16 -12.25
N VAL A 115 -14.88 -10.37 -12.54
CA VAL A 115 -16.21 -10.55 -11.95
C VAL A 115 -16.79 -11.93 -12.27
N ASN A 116 -16.71 -12.36 -13.53
CA ASN A 116 -17.23 -13.65 -13.96
C ASN A 116 -16.47 -14.84 -13.33
N ALA A 117 -15.17 -14.69 -13.04
CA ALA A 117 -14.37 -15.77 -12.44
C ALA A 117 -14.87 -16.19 -11.05
N TRP A 118 -15.38 -15.25 -10.24
CA TRP A 118 -15.97 -15.58 -8.93
C TRP A 118 -17.50 -15.63 -8.92
N LEU A 119 -18.22 -15.04 -9.88
CA LEU A 119 -19.67 -15.27 -10.04
C LEU A 119 -19.98 -16.65 -10.62
N GLY A 120 -19.15 -17.15 -11.54
CA GLY A 120 -19.33 -18.41 -12.26
C GLY A 120 -19.71 -19.61 -11.37
N PRO A 121 -18.99 -19.89 -10.25
CA PRO A 121 -19.37 -20.96 -9.33
C PRO A 121 -20.53 -20.60 -8.37
N LEU A 122 -20.74 -19.33 -8.05
CA LEU A 122 -21.73 -18.90 -7.04
C LEU A 122 -23.17 -18.90 -7.57
N LEU A 123 -23.38 -18.52 -8.84
CA LEU A 123 -24.73 -18.44 -9.42
C LEU A 123 -25.41 -19.81 -9.59
N PRO A 124 -24.75 -20.88 -10.09
CA PRO A 124 -25.33 -22.22 -10.15
C PRO A 124 -25.59 -22.81 -8.76
N ALA A 125 -24.71 -22.51 -7.79
CA ALA A 125 -24.87 -22.89 -6.38
C ALA A 125 -25.98 -22.09 -5.66
N ARG A 126 -26.58 -21.09 -6.31
CA ARG A 126 -27.58 -20.16 -5.76
C ARG A 126 -27.11 -19.39 -4.53
N ASP A 127 -25.79 -19.23 -4.34
CA ASP A 127 -25.21 -18.41 -3.27
C ASP A 127 -25.20 -16.92 -3.66
N TYR A 128 -26.41 -16.36 -3.70
CA TYR A 128 -26.62 -14.95 -4.00
C TYR A 128 -26.07 -14.03 -2.89
N SER A 129 -25.96 -14.51 -1.65
CA SER A 129 -25.42 -13.73 -0.53
C SER A 129 -23.94 -13.43 -0.75
N SER A 130 -23.12 -14.46 -0.99
CA SER A 130 -21.70 -14.29 -1.30
C SER A 130 -21.48 -13.56 -2.61
N ALA A 131 -22.30 -13.82 -3.63
CA ALA A 131 -22.21 -13.13 -4.93
C ALA A 131 -22.41 -11.61 -4.77
N LEU A 132 -23.45 -11.19 -4.05
CA LEU A 132 -23.72 -9.77 -3.79
C LEU A 132 -22.69 -9.14 -2.83
N ALA A 133 -22.16 -9.90 -1.87
CA ALA A 133 -21.08 -9.43 -1.00
C ALA A 133 -19.80 -9.14 -1.80
N LYS A 134 -19.35 -10.09 -2.64
CA LYS A 134 -18.20 -9.90 -3.52
C LYS A 134 -18.40 -8.78 -4.53
N LEU A 135 -19.60 -8.61 -5.08
CA LEU A 135 -19.90 -7.51 -6.00
C LEU A 135 -19.80 -6.14 -5.32
N ARG A 136 -20.28 -6.01 -4.07
CA ARG A 136 -20.11 -4.78 -3.27
C ARG A 136 -18.65 -4.48 -2.98
N GLN A 137 -17.88 -5.50 -2.55
CA GLN A 137 -16.45 -5.38 -2.27
C GLN A 137 -15.65 -4.96 -3.52
N PHE A 138 -15.92 -5.61 -4.66
CA PHE A 138 -15.32 -5.28 -5.95
C PHE A 138 -15.61 -3.83 -6.36
N LYS A 139 -16.88 -3.39 -6.27
CA LYS A 139 -17.27 -1.99 -6.53
C LYS A 139 -16.50 -1.01 -5.63
N GLN A 140 -16.43 -1.31 -4.33
CA GLN A 140 -15.74 -0.46 -3.35
C GLN A 140 -14.24 -0.32 -3.64
N ARG A 141 -13.55 -1.43 -3.94
CA ARG A 141 -12.13 -1.42 -4.31
C ARG A 141 -11.87 -0.66 -5.62
N GLU A 142 -12.72 -0.84 -6.65
CA GLU A 142 -12.58 -0.08 -7.90
C GLU A 142 -12.90 1.42 -7.71
N MET A 143 -13.88 1.79 -6.89
CA MET A 143 -14.13 3.20 -6.53
C MET A 143 -12.93 3.84 -5.86
N LEU A 144 -12.29 3.12 -4.94
CA LEU A 144 -11.07 3.57 -4.26
C LEU A 144 -9.92 3.79 -5.26
N ARG A 145 -9.70 2.85 -6.19
CA ARG A 145 -8.67 2.94 -7.23
C ARG A 145 -8.94 4.08 -8.23
N ILE A 146 -10.20 4.31 -8.60
CA ILE A 146 -10.59 5.44 -9.47
C ILE A 146 -10.32 6.76 -8.76
N ALA A 147 -10.72 6.91 -7.50
CA ALA A 147 -10.43 8.12 -6.73
C ALA A 147 -8.93 8.35 -6.53
N ALA A 148 -8.15 7.31 -6.26
CA ALA A 148 -6.69 7.42 -6.16
C ALA A 148 -6.04 7.87 -7.49
N ARG A 149 -6.60 7.48 -8.64
CA ARG A 149 -6.17 8.03 -9.94
C ARG A 149 -6.58 9.48 -10.12
N ASP A 150 -7.82 9.82 -9.81
CA ASP A 150 -8.35 11.17 -10.07
C ASP A 150 -7.72 12.25 -9.17
N LEU A 151 -6.96 11.83 -8.15
CA LEU A 151 -6.18 12.65 -7.22
C LEU A 151 -4.65 12.62 -7.47
N GLY A 152 -4.18 11.97 -8.54
CA GLY A 152 -2.76 11.67 -8.80
C GLY A 152 -2.21 12.13 -10.15
#